data_AF-A0A0C2YEG9-F1
#
_entry.id   AF-A0A0C2YEG9-F1
#
_cell.length_a   1.000
_cell.length_b   1.000
_cell.length_c   1.000
_cell.angle_alpha   90.00
_cell.angle_beta   90.00
_cell.angle_gamma   90.00
#
_symmetry.space_group_name_H-M   'P 1'
#
loop_
_entity.id
_entity.type
_entity.pdbx_description
1 polymer ?
#
loop_
_entity_poly.entity_id
_entity_poly.type
_entity_poly.pdbx_seq_one_letter_code
_entity_poly.pdbx_strand_id
1 'polypeptide(L)'
;MFNTLKRLLGLSSTRENSQPARSNSSGPPLNYGSTYPQPGNYMHWGGPPIYQGLQNSLAAFNPYLGPPILGYPPIMQFPHGGLPNQVQSQSTAVIPSNMSTVTGFQPQGQELKPAEKPKNEVPLQTGLQVAEKEGKVSVFDWPDGDQIRRQVCGQEEPGWKDSKWVWRSKGGVSVEKRTCQGVYECSNTGCGRLYRPRTDVNAQTAQIRKGCSFCHSLLKSYSCDAYFLYYRERDERDGVLYSVWKHFGNHKHKRPPGGKLSSQQQKAVDAQVLRRHDASVHVYHTGDTGPGSQPLGEISETLANPRAARYQVAQSQARLGITPANSVKGGFSILTSLAELSEEFKKPFLVESSVHGPTYLMFQTPFMKSLVQESVDSWVLDDNVRHGFVTDGDHSFFRSGVLLVTCTFSTVMQAWVPTLYTWILRQDIEHHRPKTP
;
A
#
# COMPACT_ATOMS: atom_id res chain seq x y z
N MET A 1 11.00 6.56 -19.23
CA MET A 1 10.65 7.77 -18.46
C MET A 1 9.68 7.49 -17.30
N PHE A 2 8.35 7.34 -17.48
CA PHE A 2 7.41 7.31 -16.33
C PHE A 2 7.69 6.18 -15.31
N ASN A 3 7.87 4.94 -15.79
CA ASN A 3 8.30 3.82 -14.94
C ASN A 3 9.76 3.95 -14.44
N THR A 4 10.57 4.79 -15.08
CA THR A 4 11.93 5.12 -14.64
C THR A 4 11.87 6.11 -13.47
N LEU A 5 11.12 7.22 -13.58
CA LEU A 5 10.85 8.20 -12.52
C LEU A 5 10.33 7.56 -11.22
N LYS A 6 9.42 6.56 -11.32
CA LYS A 6 8.99 5.73 -10.16
C LYS A 6 10.16 5.06 -9.42
N ARG A 7 11.22 4.66 -10.12
CA ARG A 7 12.43 4.03 -9.54
C ARG A 7 13.42 5.06 -8.99
N LEU A 8 13.65 6.19 -9.68
CA LEU A 8 14.68 7.17 -9.28
C LEU A 8 14.36 7.81 -7.93
N LEU A 9 13.09 8.15 -7.72
CA LEU A 9 12.62 8.88 -6.54
C LEU A 9 12.23 7.94 -5.37
N GLY A 10 12.67 6.67 -5.42
CA GLY A 10 12.76 5.77 -4.26
C GLY A 10 11.46 5.16 -3.75
N LEU A 11 10.40 5.06 -4.57
CA LEU A 11 9.04 4.82 -4.07
C LEU A 11 8.48 3.42 -4.32
N SER A 12 8.02 2.80 -3.23
CA SER A 12 7.29 1.54 -3.22
C SER A 12 5.83 1.76 -3.61
N SER A 13 5.42 1.30 -4.82
CA SER A 13 4.11 1.68 -5.35
C SER A 13 2.93 1.20 -4.47
N THR A 14 2.03 2.15 -4.17
CA THR A 14 0.72 1.92 -3.57
C THR A 14 -0.33 2.66 -4.39
N ARG A 15 -1.42 1.97 -4.74
CA ARG A 15 -2.38 2.33 -5.81
C ARG A 15 -1.75 2.33 -7.21
N GLU A 16 -1.96 1.23 -7.92
CA GLU A 16 -2.37 1.29 -9.32
C GLU A 16 -3.81 0.79 -9.36
N ASN A 17 -4.69 1.54 -10.02
CA ASN A 17 -6.11 1.23 -10.17
C ASN A 17 -6.50 1.37 -11.65
N SER A 18 -5.66 0.80 -12.51
CA SER A 18 -5.78 0.82 -13.97
C SER A 18 -6.98 -0.01 -14.41
N GLN A 19 -8.04 0.64 -14.88
CA GLN A 19 -9.00 -0.03 -15.76
C GLN A 19 -8.31 -0.33 -17.10
N PRO A 20 -8.41 -1.56 -17.64
CA PRO A 20 -7.94 -1.83 -18.98
C PRO A 20 -8.88 -1.14 -20.00
N ALA A 21 -8.30 -0.52 -21.03
CA ALA A 21 -9.06 -0.07 -22.18
C ALA A 21 -9.73 -1.27 -22.87
N ARG A 22 -10.99 -1.12 -23.28
CA ARG A 22 -11.71 -2.19 -24.00
C ARG A 22 -11.22 -2.26 -25.45
N SER A 23 -10.67 -3.40 -25.84
CA SER A 23 -10.48 -3.76 -27.25
C SER A 23 -11.84 -4.07 -27.89
N ASN A 24 -12.25 -3.28 -28.88
CA ASN A 24 -13.46 -3.57 -29.66
C ASN A 24 -13.18 -4.74 -30.63
N SER A 25 -13.65 -5.94 -30.30
CA SER A 25 -13.72 -7.06 -31.24
C SER A 25 -14.96 -6.91 -32.12
N SER A 26 -14.79 -6.87 -33.43
CA SER A 26 -15.87 -6.75 -34.41
C SER A 26 -16.74 -8.02 -34.47
N GLY A 27 -18.01 -7.90 -34.09
CA GLY A 27 -19.07 -8.86 -34.40
C GLY A 27 -19.84 -8.45 -35.67
N PRO A 28 -20.53 -9.38 -36.35
CA PRO A 28 -21.32 -9.09 -37.54
C PRO A 28 -22.56 -8.23 -37.20
N PRO A 29 -23.09 -7.45 -38.17
CA PRO A 29 -24.20 -6.54 -37.93
C PRO A 29 -25.53 -7.28 -37.71
N LEU A 30 -26.22 -6.98 -36.61
CA LEU A 30 -27.62 -7.36 -36.42
C LEU A 30 -28.53 -6.33 -37.06
N ASN A 31 -29.44 -6.80 -37.93
CA ASN A 31 -30.32 -5.97 -38.73
C ASN A 31 -31.51 -5.46 -37.90
N TYR A 32 -31.53 -4.17 -37.58
CA TYR A 32 -32.64 -3.51 -36.89
C TYR A 32 -33.58 -2.82 -37.89
N GLY A 33 -34.78 -3.37 -38.05
CA GLY A 33 -35.84 -2.77 -38.86
C GLY A 33 -36.36 -1.47 -38.23
N SER A 34 -36.58 -0.45 -39.07
CA SER A 34 -37.14 0.84 -38.65
C SER A 34 -38.68 0.79 -38.68
N THR A 35 -39.32 1.10 -37.54
CA THR A 35 -40.76 1.35 -37.45
C THR A 35 -41.03 2.52 -36.49
N TYR A 36 -41.23 3.72 -37.04
CA TYR A 36 -41.78 4.86 -36.30
C TYR A 36 -43.31 4.79 -36.26
N PRO A 37 -43.96 4.90 -35.08
CA PRO A 37 -45.37 5.27 -34.98
C PRO A 37 -45.53 6.81 -35.02
N GLN A 38 -46.62 7.27 -35.66
CA GLN A 38 -47.01 8.70 -35.71
C GLN A 38 -47.60 9.17 -34.36
N PRO A 39 -47.57 10.49 -34.06
CA PRO A 39 -48.12 11.03 -32.81
C PRO A 39 -49.65 11.12 -32.84
N GLY A 40 -50.30 10.89 -31.70
CA GLY A 40 -51.75 11.00 -31.56
C GLY A 40 -52.23 11.42 -30.17
N ASN A 41 -53.05 12.47 -30.14
CA ASN A 41 -54.02 12.87 -29.10
C ASN A 41 -53.57 12.91 -27.62
N TYR A 42 -53.38 14.13 -27.10
CA TYR A 42 -53.57 14.42 -25.68
C TYR A 42 -55.07 14.46 -25.32
N MET A 43 -55.43 14.01 -24.11
CA MET A 43 -56.75 14.21 -23.51
C MET A 43 -56.64 14.73 -22.07
N HIS A 44 -57.58 15.60 -21.68
CA HIS A 44 -57.65 16.25 -20.37
C HIS A 44 -58.39 15.41 -19.31
N TRP A 45 -57.82 15.35 -18.09
CA TRP A 45 -58.52 15.25 -16.78
C TRP A 45 -57.60 15.88 -15.70
N GLY A 46 -58.05 16.45 -14.57
CA GLY A 46 -59.45 16.62 -14.13
C GLY A 46 -59.69 17.22 -12.72
N GLY A 47 -58.87 18.15 -12.20
CA GLY A 47 -59.09 18.87 -10.91
C GLY A 47 -58.80 18.08 -9.62
N PRO A 48 -59.12 18.58 -8.39
CA PRO A 48 -59.60 19.92 -7.97
C PRO A 48 -58.74 20.61 -6.85
N PRO A 49 -59.07 21.84 -6.36
CA PRO A 49 -58.20 22.68 -5.49
C PRO A 49 -58.81 23.09 -4.09
N ILE A 50 -58.34 24.22 -3.49
CA ILE A 50 -58.78 24.92 -2.22
C ILE A 50 -58.09 24.38 -0.92
N TYR A 51 -57.74 25.09 0.18
CA TYR A 51 -57.73 26.50 0.73
C TYR A 51 -56.23 26.81 1.11
N GLN A 52 -55.57 27.98 1.13
CA GLN A 52 -55.77 29.42 1.52
C GLN A 52 -55.65 29.78 3.03
N GLY A 53 -54.79 30.78 3.37
CA GLY A 53 -54.55 31.38 4.71
C GLY A 53 -53.06 31.76 4.98
N LEU A 54 -52.59 33.01 4.82
CA LEU A 54 -52.55 34.14 5.79
C LEU A 54 -51.55 33.93 6.97
N GLN A 55 -50.68 34.87 7.41
CA GLN A 55 -50.40 36.26 6.99
C GLN A 55 -49.05 36.80 7.60
N ASN A 56 -48.51 37.93 7.08
CA ASN A 56 -47.59 38.89 7.75
C ASN A 56 -46.15 38.43 8.11
N SER A 57 -45.11 39.29 8.19
CA SER A 57 -44.92 40.71 7.80
C SER A 57 -43.43 41.12 7.83
N LEU A 58 -43.04 42.15 7.06
CA LEU A 58 -42.10 43.28 7.34
C LEU A 58 -40.77 43.03 8.11
N ALA A 59 -39.62 43.66 7.81
CA ALA A 59 -39.27 44.75 6.87
C ALA A 59 -37.78 44.66 6.45
N ALA A 60 -37.37 45.51 5.52
CA ALA A 60 -35.96 45.87 5.30
C ALA A 60 -35.70 47.30 5.81
N PHE A 61 -34.45 47.68 6.10
CA PHE A 61 -33.85 48.98 5.69
C PHE A 61 -32.34 49.06 6.01
N ASN A 62 -31.69 50.09 5.43
CA ASN A 62 -30.29 50.51 5.59
C ASN A 62 -30.34 52.05 5.91
N PRO A 63 -29.34 52.96 5.70
CA PRO A 63 -27.94 52.83 5.26
C PRO A 63 -26.90 53.67 6.07
N TYR A 64 -25.64 53.66 5.60
CA TYR A 64 -24.61 54.72 5.71
C TYR A 64 -24.10 55.23 7.09
N LEU A 65 -22.77 55.32 7.23
CA LEU A 65 -22.05 56.59 7.45
C LEU A 65 -20.53 56.46 7.17
N GLY A 66 -19.79 57.59 7.11
CA GLY A 66 -18.42 57.70 6.58
C GLY A 66 -17.30 58.09 7.58
N PRO A 67 -16.06 58.37 7.10
CA PRO A 67 -14.81 58.45 7.89
C PRO A 67 -14.40 59.87 8.35
N PRO A 68 -13.25 60.04 9.05
CA PRO A 68 -12.07 60.63 8.36
C PRO A 68 -10.63 60.23 8.84
N ILE A 69 -9.73 60.08 7.84
CA ILE A 69 -8.34 60.62 7.68
C ILE A 69 -7.36 60.78 8.89
N LEU A 70 -6.13 60.22 8.80
CA LEU A 70 -4.78 60.87 8.87
C LEU A 70 -3.61 59.93 9.27
N GLY A 71 -2.39 60.13 8.72
CA GLY A 71 -1.13 59.59 9.30
C GLY A 71 -0.03 59.03 8.36
N TYR A 72 0.92 59.86 7.93
CA TYR A 72 2.33 59.54 7.56
C TYR A 72 3.25 60.22 8.62
N PRO A 73 4.62 60.14 8.65
CA PRO A 73 5.65 59.56 7.75
C PRO A 73 6.65 58.66 8.56
N PRO A 74 7.99 58.53 8.30
CA PRO A 74 8.84 58.84 7.14
C PRO A 74 9.79 57.71 6.64
N ILE A 75 10.55 58.04 5.60
CA ILE A 75 11.61 57.26 4.94
C ILE A 75 12.95 57.36 5.70
N MET A 76 13.80 56.34 5.58
CA MET A 76 15.26 56.41 5.77
C MET A 76 15.99 55.73 4.60
N GLN A 77 17.23 56.12 4.30
CA GLN A 77 17.92 55.81 3.03
C GLN A 77 19.41 55.47 3.23
N PHE A 78 19.87 54.41 2.54
CA PHE A 78 21.28 54.18 2.10
C PHE A 78 22.34 54.02 3.23
N PRO A 79 23.62 53.64 2.95
CA PRO A 79 24.32 53.49 1.67
C PRO A 79 25.06 52.14 1.43
N HIS A 80 25.94 52.13 0.42
CA HIS A 80 26.70 50.99 -0.12
C HIS A 80 27.94 50.56 0.70
N GLY A 81 28.41 49.33 0.46
CA GLY A 81 29.75 48.81 0.79
C GLY A 81 29.71 47.43 1.47
N GLY A 82 30.54 46.44 1.15
CA GLY A 82 31.58 46.33 0.12
C GLY A 82 32.18 44.90 0.10
N LEU A 83 33.00 44.56 -0.90
CA LEU A 83 33.81 43.32 -0.90
C LEU A 83 34.92 43.41 0.17
N PRO A 84 35.35 42.30 0.80
CA PRO A 84 36.52 41.60 0.22
C PRO A 84 36.66 40.08 0.46
N ASN A 85 37.52 39.50 -0.38
CA ASN A 85 38.45 38.39 -0.15
C ASN A 85 38.02 36.92 -0.03
N GLN A 86 38.89 36.11 -0.65
CA GLN A 86 39.01 34.67 -0.52
C GLN A 86 39.64 34.30 0.83
N VAL A 87 39.31 33.11 1.35
CA VAL A 87 40.18 32.36 2.25
C VAL A 87 40.32 30.94 1.69
N GLN A 88 41.54 30.56 1.31
CA GLN A 88 41.87 29.16 1.07
C GLN A 88 42.11 28.48 2.41
N SER A 89 41.49 27.33 2.65
CA SER A 89 41.82 26.44 3.76
C SER A 89 42.07 25.03 3.25
N GLN A 90 43.35 24.66 3.20
CA GLN A 90 43.79 23.29 2.93
C GLN A 90 43.71 22.50 4.24
N SER A 91 43.00 21.37 4.23
CA SER A 91 42.79 20.54 5.43
C SER A 91 43.34 19.12 5.22
N THR A 92 44.66 18.96 5.28
CA THR A 92 45.32 17.66 5.37
C THR A 92 45.10 17.03 6.75
N ALA A 93 44.16 16.10 6.87
CA ALA A 93 43.94 15.34 8.10
C ALA A 93 44.95 14.19 8.24
N VAL A 94 45.77 14.22 9.29
CA VAL A 94 46.76 13.18 9.62
C VAL A 94 46.06 11.99 10.29
N ILE A 95 46.46 10.77 9.96
CA ILE A 95 45.99 9.52 10.60
C ILE A 95 46.96 9.13 11.73
N PRO A 96 46.52 9.10 13.00
CA PRO A 96 47.27 8.45 14.07
C PRO A 96 46.83 6.99 14.23
N SER A 97 47.62 6.06 13.69
CA SER A 97 47.51 4.64 14.05
C SER A 97 47.99 4.44 15.49
N ASN A 98 47.24 3.71 16.31
CA ASN A 98 47.73 3.23 17.61
C ASN A 98 47.27 1.79 17.85
N MET A 99 48.22 0.90 18.12
CA MET A 99 47.96 -0.47 18.56
C MET A 99 47.98 -0.51 20.09
N SER A 100 47.09 -1.29 20.69
CA SER A 100 47.19 -1.69 22.10
C SER A 100 46.92 -3.17 22.24
N THR A 101 48.00 -3.93 22.42
CA THR A 101 47.96 -5.33 22.84
C THR A 101 47.36 -5.41 24.25
N VAL A 102 46.38 -6.30 24.47
CA VAL A 102 45.91 -6.65 25.81
C VAL A 102 46.12 -8.15 26.02
N THR A 103 46.80 -8.49 27.10
CA THR A 103 47.12 -9.87 27.49
C THR A 103 45.92 -10.59 28.09
N GLY A 104 45.92 -11.93 27.99
CA GLY A 104 44.79 -12.74 28.42
C GLY A 104 44.66 -12.88 29.95
N PHE A 105 43.45 -13.20 30.39
CA PHE A 105 43.15 -13.73 31.72
C PHE A 105 42.33 -15.01 31.57
N GLN A 106 42.71 -16.07 32.31
CA GLN A 106 42.09 -17.39 32.24
C GLN A 106 41.57 -17.79 33.63
N PRO A 107 40.24 -17.84 33.86
CA PRO A 107 39.67 -18.37 35.09
C PRO A 107 39.51 -19.89 34.99
N GLN A 108 40.11 -20.64 35.91
CA GLN A 108 39.69 -22.02 36.22
C GLN A 108 38.47 -21.97 37.14
N GLY A 109 37.46 -22.83 36.93
CA GLY A 109 36.16 -22.66 37.61
C GLY A 109 35.22 -23.86 37.60
N GLN A 110 35.63 -24.95 38.27
CA GLN A 110 34.79 -26.02 38.86
C GLN A 110 33.71 -26.70 38.00
N GLU A 111 33.96 -27.98 37.69
CA GLU A 111 32.99 -28.93 37.16
C GLU A 111 32.02 -29.41 38.26
N LEU A 112 30.72 -29.14 38.11
CA LEU A 112 29.67 -29.62 39.02
C LEU A 112 28.89 -30.78 38.40
N LYS A 113 28.91 -31.94 39.06
CA LYS A 113 28.14 -33.12 38.65
C LYS A 113 26.63 -32.87 38.78
N PRO A 114 25.81 -33.15 37.73
CA PRO A 114 24.36 -33.13 37.87
C PRO A 114 23.88 -34.35 38.68
N ALA A 115 22.94 -34.14 39.61
CA ALA A 115 22.30 -35.22 40.36
C ALA A 115 21.25 -35.96 39.51
N GLU A 116 21.14 -37.28 39.70
CA GLU A 116 20.14 -38.10 39.02
C GLU A 116 18.72 -37.77 39.52
N LYS A 117 17.76 -37.66 38.59
CA LYS A 117 16.33 -37.64 38.92
C LYS A 117 15.74 -39.05 38.80
N PRO A 118 14.86 -39.47 39.73
CA PRO A 118 14.17 -40.76 39.63
C PRO A 118 13.24 -40.79 38.41
N LYS A 119 13.27 -41.90 37.68
CA LYS A 119 12.35 -42.18 36.56
C LYS A 119 11.15 -42.95 37.07
N ASN A 120 9.97 -42.31 37.17
CA ASN A 120 8.68 -43.01 37.21
C ASN A 120 7.50 -42.04 37.03
N GLU A 121 7.17 -41.72 35.78
CA GLU A 121 5.85 -41.20 35.41
C GLU A 121 5.36 -41.91 34.13
N VAL A 122 4.05 -42.15 34.05
CA VAL A 122 3.42 -42.93 32.98
C VAL A 122 3.07 -42.00 31.80
N PRO A 123 3.45 -42.32 30.55
CA PRO A 123 3.24 -41.43 29.42
C PRO A 123 1.77 -41.39 28.97
N LEU A 124 1.01 -40.43 29.51
CA LEU A 124 -0.21 -39.96 28.85
C LEU A 124 0.20 -39.31 27.51
N GLN A 125 -0.30 -39.85 26.39
CA GLN A 125 0.19 -39.50 25.06
C GLN A 125 -0.12 -38.04 24.65
N THR A 126 0.82 -37.13 24.92
CA THR A 126 0.89 -35.82 24.27
C THR A 126 1.19 -36.01 22.78
N GLY A 127 0.28 -35.56 21.93
CA GLY A 127 0.29 -35.78 20.46
C GLY A 127 1.36 -35.02 19.67
N LEU A 128 2.59 -34.93 20.18
CA LEU A 128 3.76 -34.37 19.49
C LEU A 128 4.45 -35.42 18.59
N GLN A 129 3.67 -36.02 17.68
CA GLN A 129 4.26 -36.82 16.60
C GLN A 129 4.82 -35.90 15.52
N VAL A 130 6.14 -35.82 15.44
CA VAL A 130 6.89 -35.03 14.44
C VAL A 130 6.75 -35.69 13.06
N ALA A 131 5.64 -35.41 12.39
CA ALA A 131 5.34 -35.91 11.05
C ALA A 131 6.01 -35.06 9.94
N GLU A 132 7.31 -34.78 10.08
CA GLU A 132 8.10 -34.05 9.07
C GLU A 132 8.42 -34.93 7.86
N LYS A 133 7.43 -35.10 6.98
CA LYS A 133 7.64 -35.41 5.55
C LYS A 133 6.45 -34.95 4.70
N GLU A 134 6.80 -34.38 3.55
CA GLU A 134 5.93 -34.04 2.41
C GLU A 134 4.68 -33.18 2.72
N GLY A 135 4.81 -31.86 2.55
CA GLY A 135 3.72 -30.95 2.13
C GLY A 135 2.51 -30.80 3.06
N LYS A 136 2.44 -31.53 4.18
CA LYS A 136 1.30 -31.51 5.10
C LYS A 136 1.08 -30.11 5.67
N VAL A 137 0.06 -29.46 5.12
CA VAL A 137 -0.47 -28.19 5.62
C VAL A 137 -0.69 -28.31 7.12
N SER A 138 0.09 -27.53 7.89
CA SER A 138 0.14 -27.61 9.35
C SER A 138 -1.28 -27.61 9.96
N VAL A 139 -1.57 -28.64 10.76
CA VAL A 139 -2.85 -28.77 11.49
C VAL A 139 -3.07 -27.57 12.41
N PHE A 140 -1.98 -26.93 12.86
CA PHE A 140 -2.04 -25.72 13.67
C PHE A 140 -2.55 -24.49 12.89
N ASP A 141 -2.26 -24.39 11.59
CA ASP A 141 -2.71 -23.28 10.73
C ASP A 141 -4.22 -23.34 10.44
N TRP A 142 -4.72 -24.54 10.18
CA TRP A 142 -6.11 -24.81 9.85
C TRP A 142 -6.68 -25.84 10.84
N PRO A 143 -6.89 -25.45 12.11
CA PRO A 143 -7.52 -26.32 13.10
C PRO A 143 -8.90 -26.72 12.62
N ASP A 144 -9.26 -27.97 12.85
CA ASP A 144 -10.54 -28.57 12.47
C ASP A 144 -10.81 -29.75 13.41
N GLY A 145 -12.09 -29.97 13.73
CA GLY A 145 -12.49 -30.79 14.87
C GLY A 145 -12.08 -30.19 16.22
N ASP A 146 -12.35 -30.91 17.31
CA ASP A 146 -12.03 -30.45 18.65
C ASP A 146 -10.51 -30.62 18.91
N GLN A 147 -9.82 -29.54 19.28
CA GLN A 147 -8.37 -29.52 19.47
C GLN A 147 -7.97 -28.74 20.72
N ILE A 148 -6.95 -29.20 21.45
CA ILE A 148 -6.44 -28.52 22.65
C ILE A 148 -4.94 -28.25 22.47
N ARG A 149 -4.54 -26.99 22.67
CA ARG A 149 -3.12 -26.57 22.77
C ARG A 149 -2.91 -26.02 24.18
N ARG A 150 -1.89 -26.52 24.88
CA ARG A 150 -1.51 -26.13 26.26
C ARG A 150 -0.01 -25.80 26.28
N GLN A 151 0.37 -24.59 26.70
CA GLN A 151 1.76 -24.18 26.90
C GLN A 151 1.89 -23.47 28.25
N VAL A 152 3.08 -23.50 28.88
CA VAL A 152 3.32 -22.83 30.16
C VAL A 152 3.24 -21.31 29.95
N CYS A 153 2.53 -20.61 30.84
CA CYS A 153 2.31 -19.17 30.72
C CYS A 153 3.64 -18.40 30.86
N GLY A 154 3.99 -17.60 29.86
CA GLY A 154 5.29 -16.92 29.74
C GLY A 154 6.34 -17.70 28.93
N GLN A 155 6.04 -18.93 28.50
CA GLN A 155 6.90 -19.77 27.65
C GLN A 155 6.23 -20.11 26.31
N GLU A 156 5.20 -19.36 25.90
CA GLU A 156 4.43 -19.70 24.71
C GLU A 156 5.16 -19.35 23.39
N GLU A 157 5.16 -20.26 22.42
CA GLU A 157 5.93 -20.12 21.18
C GLU A 157 5.35 -19.05 20.23
N PRO A 158 6.19 -18.26 19.52
CA PRO A 158 5.72 -17.29 18.53
C PRO A 158 4.84 -17.93 17.43
N GLY A 159 3.53 -17.68 17.53
CA GLY A 159 2.52 -18.18 16.61
C GLY A 159 1.73 -19.42 17.07
N TRP A 160 1.95 -19.96 18.29
CA TRP A 160 1.26 -21.17 18.78
C TRP A 160 -0.27 -21.12 18.70
N LYS A 161 -0.84 -19.92 18.86
CA LYS A 161 -2.28 -19.60 18.80
C LYS A 161 -2.74 -18.98 17.47
N ASP A 162 -1.84 -18.84 16.49
CA ASP A 162 -2.24 -18.37 15.17
C ASP A 162 -3.06 -19.44 14.43
N SER A 163 -3.89 -18.95 13.52
CA SER A 163 -4.78 -19.75 12.67
C SER A 163 -5.18 -18.92 11.45
N LYS A 164 -5.32 -19.56 10.30
CA LYS A 164 -5.66 -18.93 9.03
C LYS A 164 -7.16 -18.79 8.78
N TRP A 165 -8.03 -19.35 9.63
CA TRP A 165 -9.47 -19.05 9.62
C TRP A 165 -9.74 -17.57 9.95
N VAL A 166 -10.96 -17.08 9.68
CA VAL A 166 -11.37 -15.72 10.08
C VAL A 166 -12.09 -15.78 11.42
N TRP A 167 -11.45 -15.23 12.45
CA TRP A 167 -11.96 -15.21 13.82
C TRP A 167 -12.48 -13.83 14.20
N ARG A 168 -13.71 -13.75 14.72
CA ARG A 168 -14.28 -12.56 15.37
C ARG A 168 -14.39 -12.81 16.87
N SER A 169 -13.83 -11.93 17.70
CA SER A 169 -14.03 -11.99 19.15
C SER A 169 -15.48 -11.69 19.50
N LYS A 170 -16.02 -12.41 20.48
CA LYS A 170 -17.36 -12.17 21.06
C LYS A 170 -17.30 -11.41 22.39
N GLY A 171 -16.12 -10.98 22.81
CA GLY A 171 -15.89 -10.47 24.16
C GLY A 171 -15.81 -11.59 25.20
N GLY A 172 -15.67 -11.19 26.46
CA GLY A 172 -15.44 -12.06 27.62
C GLY A 172 -14.30 -11.53 28.47
N VAL A 173 -14.49 -11.47 29.79
CA VAL A 173 -13.50 -10.91 30.74
C VAL A 173 -12.45 -11.95 31.11
N SER A 174 -12.88 -13.14 31.53
CA SER A 174 -11.98 -14.22 32.00
C SER A 174 -11.58 -15.22 30.91
N VAL A 175 -12.32 -15.26 29.79
CA VAL A 175 -12.10 -16.19 28.66
C VAL A 175 -12.32 -15.43 27.36
N GLU A 176 -11.32 -15.41 26.47
CA GLU A 176 -11.49 -14.88 25.13
C GLU A 176 -12.16 -15.93 24.24
N LYS A 177 -13.46 -15.76 23.96
CA LYS A 177 -14.17 -16.57 22.96
C LYS A 177 -14.10 -15.90 21.59
N ARG A 178 -13.62 -16.61 20.57
CA ARG A 178 -13.70 -16.18 19.16
C ARG A 178 -14.46 -17.18 18.32
N THR A 179 -15.45 -16.71 17.57
CA THR A 179 -16.24 -17.53 16.62
C THR A 179 -15.71 -17.35 15.21
N CYS A 180 -15.79 -18.40 14.39
CA CYS A 180 -15.46 -18.30 12.97
C CYS A 180 -16.41 -17.30 12.28
N GLN A 181 -15.97 -16.72 11.17
CA GLN A 181 -16.79 -15.90 10.26
C GLN A 181 -17.06 -16.61 8.93
N GLY A 182 -16.63 -17.86 8.80
CA GLY A 182 -16.82 -18.67 7.61
C GLY A 182 -16.04 -18.14 6.40
N VAL A 183 -16.70 -18.17 5.24
CA VAL A 183 -16.13 -17.69 3.97
C VAL A 183 -17.22 -17.09 3.09
N TYR A 184 -16.84 -16.15 2.22
CA TYR A 184 -17.70 -15.63 1.16
C TYR A 184 -17.31 -16.20 -0.19
N GLU A 185 -18.29 -16.51 -1.03
CA GLU A 185 -18.11 -17.05 -2.38
C GLU A 185 -18.90 -16.18 -3.36
N CYS A 186 -18.40 -15.99 -4.58
CA CYS A 186 -19.19 -15.34 -5.62
C CYS A 186 -20.42 -16.19 -5.98
N SER A 187 -21.60 -15.57 -6.05
CA SER A 187 -22.85 -16.26 -6.42
C SER A 187 -22.90 -16.72 -7.88
N ASN A 188 -22.01 -16.21 -8.74
CA ASN A 188 -21.85 -16.67 -10.11
C ASN A 188 -21.04 -17.98 -10.12
N THR A 189 -21.70 -19.06 -10.54
CA THR A 189 -21.14 -20.41 -10.63
C THR A 189 -19.90 -20.49 -11.52
N GLY A 190 -19.84 -19.72 -12.60
CA GLY A 190 -18.67 -19.62 -13.49
C GLY A 190 -17.52 -18.80 -12.92
N CYS A 191 -17.71 -18.10 -11.79
CA CYS A 191 -16.66 -17.34 -11.11
C CYS A 191 -16.08 -18.10 -9.92
N GLY A 192 -16.93 -18.66 -9.05
CA GLY A 192 -16.52 -19.48 -7.89
C GLY A 192 -15.59 -18.82 -6.86
N ARG A 193 -15.24 -17.54 -7.05
CA ARG A 193 -14.13 -16.89 -6.34
C ARG A 193 -14.44 -16.68 -4.87
N LEU A 194 -13.54 -17.14 -4.02
CA LEU A 194 -13.64 -16.98 -2.58
C LEU A 194 -13.14 -15.60 -2.13
N TYR A 195 -13.68 -15.12 -1.01
CA TYR A 195 -13.30 -13.89 -0.34
C TYR A 195 -13.24 -14.12 1.16
N ARG A 196 -12.17 -13.62 1.79
CA ARG A 196 -11.97 -13.62 3.23
C ARG A 196 -12.90 -12.58 3.87
N PRO A 197 -13.83 -12.95 4.78
CA PRO A 197 -14.67 -11.98 5.47
C PRO A 197 -13.83 -10.98 6.29
N ARG A 198 -14.25 -9.72 6.31
CA ARG A 198 -13.69 -8.70 7.23
C ARG A 198 -14.20 -8.92 8.65
N THR A 199 -13.34 -8.65 9.63
CA THR A 199 -13.63 -8.85 11.06
C THR A 199 -14.50 -7.76 11.67
N ASP A 200 -14.39 -6.52 11.21
CA ASP A 200 -15.33 -5.42 11.54
C ASP A 200 -16.69 -5.60 10.84
N VAL A 201 -17.78 -5.27 11.54
CA VAL A 201 -19.17 -5.46 11.08
C VAL A 201 -19.56 -4.49 9.96
N ASN A 202 -19.13 -3.23 10.05
CA ASN A 202 -19.47 -2.22 9.05
C ASN A 202 -18.71 -2.49 7.74
N ALA A 203 -17.43 -2.81 7.84
CA ALA A 203 -16.59 -3.18 6.72
C ALA A 203 -16.98 -4.53 6.10
N GLN A 204 -17.52 -5.48 6.89
CA GLN A 204 -18.13 -6.74 6.43
C GLN A 204 -19.42 -6.48 5.63
N THR A 205 -20.32 -5.63 6.14
CA THR A 205 -21.53 -5.19 5.43
C THR A 205 -21.17 -4.51 4.10
N ALA A 206 -20.19 -3.61 4.11
CA ALA A 206 -19.69 -2.95 2.90
C ALA A 206 -19.03 -3.94 1.91
N GLN A 207 -18.36 -4.98 2.40
CA GLN A 207 -17.78 -6.04 1.56
C GLN A 207 -18.86 -6.84 0.83
N ILE A 208 -19.94 -7.23 1.53
CA ILE A 208 -21.07 -7.95 0.91
C ILE A 208 -21.75 -7.06 -0.13
N ARG A 209 -22.07 -5.79 0.23
CA ARG A 209 -22.70 -4.81 -0.67
C ARG A 209 -21.87 -4.50 -1.92
N LYS A 210 -20.54 -4.58 -1.86
CA LYS A 210 -19.65 -4.36 -3.02
C LYS A 210 -19.70 -5.50 -4.04
N GLY A 211 -20.14 -6.69 -3.66
CA GLY A 211 -20.15 -7.87 -4.54
C GLY A 211 -18.74 -8.37 -4.92
N CYS A 212 -18.71 -9.24 -5.93
CA CYS A 212 -17.49 -9.83 -6.47
C CYS A 212 -16.62 -8.77 -7.16
N SER A 213 -15.33 -8.70 -6.81
CA SER A 213 -14.37 -7.77 -7.40
C SER A 213 -13.91 -8.13 -8.83
N PHE A 214 -14.55 -9.09 -9.49
CA PHE A 214 -14.22 -9.56 -10.83
C PHE A 214 -15.43 -9.51 -11.77
N CYS A 215 -16.56 -10.14 -11.39
CA CYS A 215 -17.77 -10.18 -12.21
C CYS A 215 -18.97 -9.42 -11.59
N HIS A 216 -18.74 -8.64 -10.52
CA HIS A 216 -19.73 -7.79 -9.83
C HIS A 216 -20.98 -8.48 -9.24
N SER A 217 -21.19 -9.77 -9.49
CA SER A 217 -22.24 -10.59 -8.89
C SER A 217 -22.15 -10.61 -7.35
N LEU A 218 -23.28 -10.90 -6.68
CA LEU A 218 -23.38 -10.91 -5.21
C LEU A 218 -22.40 -11.91 -4.56
N LEU A 219 -22.14 -11.69 -3.26
CA LEU A 219 -21.37 -12.63 -2.43
C LEU A 219 -22.33 -13.46 -1.57
N LYS A 220 -22.29 -14.78 -1.75
CA LYS A 220 -22.97 -15.75 -0.90
C LYS A 220 -22.16 -15.95 0.39
N SER A 221 -22.83 -15.85 1.54
CA SER A 221 -22.23 -16.08 2.84
C SER A 221 -22.39 -17.53 3.29
N TYR A 222 -21.30 -18.19 3.65
CA TYR A 222 -21.32 -19.45 4.39
C TYR A 222 -20.91 -19.15 5.84
N SER A 223 -21.85 -19.23 6.77
CA SER A 223 -21.58 -19.13 8.22
C SER A 223 -20.84 -20.37 8.73
N CYS A 224 -20.25 -20.27 9.91
CA CYS A 224 -19.58 -21.38 10.57
C CYS A 224 -19.67 -21.24 12.09
N ASP A 225 -20.12 -22.30 12.74
CA ASP A 225 -20.38 -22.34 14.18
C ASP A 225 -19.13 -22.73 15.00
N ALA A 226 -18.05 -23.14 14.33
CA ALA A 226 -16.77 -23.45 14.95
C ALA A 226 -16.21 -22.23 15.70
N TYR A 227 -15.62 -22.47 16.86
CA TYR A 227 -15.10 -21.43 17.74
C TYR A 227 -13.87 -21.90 18.50
N PHE A 228 -13.10 -20.96 19.03
CA PHE A 228 -12.10 -21.27 20.04
C PHE A 228 -12.32 -20.46 21.33
N LEU A 229 -11.84 -21.05 22.43
CA LEU A 229 -11.66 -20.41 23.72
C LEU A 229 -10.17 -20.25 23.99
N TYR A 230 -9.76 -19.07 24.46
CA TYR A 230 -8.43 -18.82 24.97
C TYR A 230 -8.51 -18.29 26.41
N TYR A 231 -7.83 -18.95 27.34
CA TYR A 231 -7.85 -18.62 28.76
C TYR A 231 -6.59 -19.14 29.46
N ARG A 232 -6.48 -18.88 30.77
CA ARG A 232 -5.39 -19.41 31.61
C ARG A 232 -5.94 -20.37 32.66
N GLU A 233 -5.22 -21.44 32.90
CA GLU A 233 -5.62 -22.56 33.76
C GLU A 233 -4.43 -22.91 34.65
N ARG A 234 -4.61 -22.92 35.98
CA ARG A 234 -3.58 -23.45 36.90
C ARG A 234 -3.87 -24.93 37.08
N ASP A 235 -2.86 -25.79 36.92
CA ASP A 235 -3.02 -27.20 37.24
C ASP A 235 -3.09 -27.38 38.76
N GLU A 236 -3.96 -28.28 39.23
CA GLU A 236 -4.14 -28.57 40.65
C GLU A 236 -2.99 -29.41 41.23
N ARG A 237 -2.24 -30.12 40.37
CA ARG A 237 -1.21 -31.09 40.80
C ARG A 237 0.16 -30.47 41.02
N ASP A 238 0.61 -29.62 40.10
CA ASP A 238 1.93 -28.98 40.14
C ASP A 238 1.86 -27.46 40.43
N GLY A 239 0.65 -26.89 40.46
CA GLY A 239 0.44 -25.47 40.66
C GLY A 239 0.89 -24.57 39.50
N VAL A 240 1.34 -25.12 38.37
CA VAL A 240 1.85 -24.38 37.21
C VAL A 240 0.71 -23.70 36.47
N LEU A 241 0.94 -22.45 36.05
CA LEU A 241 -0.01 -21.68 35.25
C LEU A 241 0.22 -21.93 33.76
N TYR A 242 -0.81 -22.42 33.08
CA TYR A 242 -0.80 -22.68 31.65
C TYR A 242 -1.67 -21.68 30.89
N SER A 243 -1.22 -21.30 29.71
CA SER A 243 -2.06 -20.68 28.69
C SER A 243 -2.67 -21.78 27.84
N VAL A 244 -4.00 -21.76 27.71
CA VAL A 244 -4.79 -22.83 27.11
C VAL A 244 -5.62 -22.29 25.95
N TRP A 245 -5.55 -22.96 24.80
CA TRP A 245 -6.33 -22.65 23.60
C TRP A 245 -7.08 -23.91 23.20
N LYS A 246 -8.43 -23.85 23.18
CA LYS A 246 -9.31 -24.98 22.85
C LYS A 246 -10.17 -24.62 21.64
N HIS A 247 -10.04 -25.38 20.56
CA HIS A 247 -10.91 -25.34 19.38
C HIS A 247 -12.09 -26.28 19.56
N PHE A 248 -13.25 -25.89 19.03
CA PHE A 248 -14.49 -26.67 19.07
C PHE A 248 -15.22 -26.62 17.72
N GLY A 249 -15.67 -27.78 17.24
CA GLY A 249 -16.45 -27.95 16.04
C GLY A 249 -15.64 -28.10 14.74
N ASN A 250 -16.36 -28.34 13.64
CA ASN A 250 -15.80 -28.63 12.32
C ASN A 250 -16.16 -27.55 11.29
N HIS A 251 -15.22 -27.21 10.42
CA HIS A 251 -15.35 -26.17 9.41
C HIS A 251 -16.05 -26.67 8.14
N LYS A 252 -17.39 -26.63 8.15
CA LYS A 252 -18.27 -27.00 7.03
C LYS A 252 -18.24 -26.04 5.82
N HIS A 253 -17.09 -25.42 5.52
CA HIS A 253 -16.95 -24.44 4.43
C HIS A 253 -15.52 -24.41 3.85
N LYS A 254 -15.39 -23.88 2.62
CA LYS A 254 -14.09 -23.71 1.96
C LYS A 254 -13.16 -22.78 2.77
N ARG A 255 -11.85 -23.03 2.69
CA ARG A 255 -10.81 -22.21 3.35
C ARG A 255 -10.83 -20.77 2.77
N PRO A 256 -10.94 -19.71 3.61
CA PRO A 256 -10.90 -18.33 3.14
C PRO A 256 -9.49 -17.96 2.61
N PRO A 257 -9.37 -17.32 1.44
CA PRO A 257 -8.09 -17.09 0.77
C PRO A 257 -7.21 -16.07 1.50
N GLY A 258 -5.89 -16.24 1.36
CA GLY A 258 -4.87 -15.43 2.02
C GLY A 258 -4.97 -15.43 3.56
N GLY A 259 -4.18 -14.60 4.22
CA GLY A 259 -4.20 -14.45 5.68
C GLY A 259 -2.90 -13.85 6.22
N LYS A 260 -2.55 -14.18 7.46
CA LYS A 260 -1.18 -14.05 7.94
C LYS A 260 -0.35 -15.26 7.45
N LEU A 261 0.94 -15.06 7.24
CA LEU A 261 1.89 -16.18 7.14
C LEU A 261 2.00 -16.87 8.50
N SER A 262 2.02 -18.20 8.51
CA SER A 262 2.33 -18.96 9.72
C SER A 262 3.83 -18.93 10.04
N SER A 263 4.24 -19.31 11.25
CA SER A 263 5.64 -19.25 11.70
C SER A 263 6.59 -19.99 10.75
N GLN A 264 6.20 -21.17 10.25
CA GLN A 264 6.95 -21.93 9.24
C GLN A 264 7.07 -21.17 7.90
N GLN A 265 6.00 -20.52 7.43
CA GLN A 265 6.04 -19.71 6.20
C GLN A 265 6.88 -18.45 6.37
N GLN A 266 6.86 -17.82 7.55
CA GLN A 266 7.74 -16.68 7.84
C GLN A 266 9.21 -17.12 7.79
N LYS A 267 9.56 -18.25 8.42
CA LYS A 267 10.89 -18.87 8.33
C LYS A 267 11.29 -19.21 6.89
N ALA A 268 10.36 -19.67 6.04
CA ALA A 268 10.63 -19.94 4.63
C ALA A 268 10.88 -18.66 3.80
N VAL A 269 10.13 -17.58 4.06
CA VAL A 269 10.44 -16.26 3.48
C VAL A 269 11.80 -15.77 3.97
N ASP A 270 12.09 -15.91 5.27
CA ASP A 270 13.37 -15.51 5.87
C ASP A 270 14.55 -16.30 5.29
N ALA A 271 14.39 -17.58 4.99
CA ALA A 271 15.39 -18.38 4.29
C ALA A 271 15.64 -17.89 2.85
N GLN A 272 14.60 -17.57 2.09
CA GLN A 272 14.78 -16.98 0.75
C GLN A 272 15.46 -15.61 0.82
N VAL A 273 15.06 -14.75 1.76
CA VAL A 273 15.62 -13.41 1.91
C VAL A 273 17.08 -13.45 2.37
N LEU A 274 17.44 -14.36 3.27
CA LEU A 274 18.82 -14.57 3.67
C LEU A 274 19.70 -15.09 2.51
N ARG A 275 19.15 -15.98 1.66
CA ARG A 275 19.84 -16.54 0.47
C ARG A 275 20.27 -15.44 -0.51
N ARG A 276 19.49 -14.37 -0.67
CA ARG A 276 19.72 -13.31 -1.68
C ARG A 276 19.25 -11.93 -1.24
N HIS A 277 19.81 -11.43 -0.13
CA HIS A 277 19.40 -10.17 0.50
C HIS A 277 19.40 -8.93 -0.42
N ASP A 278 20.16 -8.97 -1.53
CA ASP A 278 20.24 -7.99 -2.62
C ASP A 278 18.99 -7.95 -3.52
N ALA A 279 18.29 -9.08 -3.67
CA ALA A 279 17.35 -9.30 -4.75
C ALA A 279 16.09 -8.42 -4.65
N SER A 280 15.55 -8.05 -5.82
CA SER A 280 14.28 -7.32 -5.87
C SER A 280 13.09 -8.23 -5.55
N VAL A 281 12.00 -7.64 -5.05
CA VAL A 281 10.75 -8.38 -4.76
C VAL A 281 10.15 -9.06 -6.00
N HIS A 282 10.49 -8.60 -7.21
CA HIS A 282 10.10 -9.31 -8.43
C HIS A 282 10.82 -10.66 -8.56
N VAL A 283 12.13 -10.70 -8.29
CA VAL A 283 12.95 -11.93 -8.34
C VAL A 283 12.49 -12.94 -7.28
N TYR A 284 12.15 -12.49 -6.07
CA TYR A 284 11.54 -13.37 -5.06
C TYR A 284 10.15 -13.89 -5.50
N HIS A 285 9.36 -13.07 -6.20
CA HIS A 285 8.02 -13.45 -6.66
C HIS A 285 8.05 -14.46 -7.82
N THR A 286 9.01 -14.36 -8.74
CA THR A 286 9.22 -15.31 -9.85
C THR A 286 10.08 -16.52 -9.48
N GLY A 287 10.87 -16.40 -8.41
CA GLY A 287 12.08 -17.22 -8.23
C GLY A 287 13.24 -16.77 -9.12
N ASP A 288 14.44 -17.25 -8.80
CA ASP A 288 15.59 -17.34 -9.69
C ASP A 288 16.02 -18.80 -9.95
N THR A 289 17.02 -19.00 -10.80
CA THR A 289 17.54 -20.31 -11.21
C THR A 289 18.52 -20.94 -10.20
N GLY A 290 18.80 -20.30 -9.06
CA GLY A 290 19.71 -20.82 -8.05
C GLY A 290 19.12 -22.03 -7.31
N PRO A 291 19.93 -23.02 -6.91
CA PRO A 291 19.44 -24.15 -6.11
C PRO A 291 18.83 -23.67 -4.79
N GLY A 292 17.70 -24.27 -4.41
CA GLY A 292 16.93 -23.84 -3.22
C GLY A 292 16.15 -22.53 -3.38
N SER A 293 16.15 -21.92 -4.56
CA SER A 293 15.21 -20.85 -4.92
C SER A 293 13.77 -21.37 -4.86
N GLN A 294 12.88 -20.60 -4.22
CA GLN A 294 11.44 -20.88 -4.24
C GLN A 294 10.65 -19.58 -4.49
N PRO A 295 9.79 -19.52 -5.52
CA PRO A 295 8.87 -18.41 -5.73
C PRO A 295 7.97 -18.18 -4.50
N LEU A 296 7.87 -16.95 -4.01
CA LEU A 296 7.11 -16.66 -2.77
C LEU A 296 5.65 -17.12 -2.82
N GLY A 297 5.04 -17.16 -4.02
CA GLY A 297 3.66 -17.65 -4.21
C GLY A 297 3.45 -19.11 -3.83
N GLU A 298 4.49 -19.95 -3.90
CA GLU A 298 4.46 -21.36 -3.46
C GLU A 298 4.54 -21.47 -1.93
N ILE A 299 5.35 -20.63 -1.29
CA ILE A 299 5.43 -20.54 0.18
C ILE A 299 4.06 -20.15 0.75
N SER A 300 3.35 -19.21 0.10
CA SER A 300 1.94 -18.95 0.36
C SER A 300 1.25 -18.24 -0.80
N GLU A 301 0.04 -18.69 -1.15
CA GLU A 301 -0.91 -17.98 -2.04
C GLU A 301 -1.03 -16.48 -1.70
N THR A 302 -0.97 -16.12 -0.41
CA THR A 302 -0.98 -14.72 0.05
C THR A 302 0.10 -13.86 -0.62
N LEU A 303 1.27 -14.44 -0.87
CA LEU A 303 2.46 -13.77 -1.44
C LEU A 303 2.46 -13.77 -2.96
N ALA A 304 1.57 -14.50 -3.63
CA ALA A 304 1.33 -14.33 -5.05
C ALA A 304 0.84 -12.90 -5.37
N ASN A 305 0.30 -12.17 -4.38
CA ASN A 305 0.04 -10.74 -4.45
C ASN A 305 1.34 -9.92 -4.25
N PRO A 306 1.81 -9.14 -5.25
CA PRO A 306 3.08 -8.40 -5.15
C PRO A 306 3.15 -7.40 -4.00
N ARG A 307 2.01 -6.83 -3.54
CA ARG A 307 2.01 -5.91 -2.38
C ARG A 307 2.23 -6.66 -1.06
N ALA A 308 1.68 -7.87 -0.94
CA ALA A 308 1.90 -8.73 0.23
C ALA A 308 3.34 -9.26 0.25
N ALA A 309 3.88 -9.67 -0.91
CA ALA A 309 5.28 -10.03 -1.08
C ALA A 309 6.22 -8.90 -0.64
N ARG A 310 6.02 -7.67 -1.15
CA ARG A 310 6.84 -6.49 -0.77
C ARG A 310 6.84 -6.26 0.74
N TYR A 311 5.67 -6.32 1.37
CA TYR A 311 5.54 -6.14 2.81
C TYR A 311 6.26 -7.24 3.60
N GLN A 312 6.09 -8.51 3.22
CA GLN A 312 6.69 -9.63 3.94
C GLN A 312 8.20 -9.76 3.73
N VAL A 313 8.72 -9.42 2.55
CA VAL A 313 10.18 -9.29 2.31
C VAL A 313 10.77 -8.15 3.15
N ALA A 314 10.13 -6.98 3.21
CA ALA A 314 10.62 -5.88 4.05
C ALA A 314 10.58 -6.22 5.56
N GLN A 315 9.53 -6.93 6.02
CA GLN A 315 9.46 -7.43 7.41
C GLN A 315 10.51 -8.52 7.68
N SER A 316 10.82 -9.36 6.70
CA SER A 316 11.86 -10.38 6.76
C SER A 316 13.25 -9.77 6.86
N GLN A 317 13.58 -8.82 5.98
CA GLN A 317 14.82 -8.05 6.02
C GLN A 317 15.01 -7.38 7.39
N ALA A 318 13.96 -6.75 7.93
CA ALA A 318 13.98 -6.17 9.26
C ALA A 318 14.19 -7.20 10.40
N ARG A 319 13.56 -8.38 10.34
CA ARG A 319 13.78 -9.48 11.31
C ARG A 319 15.23 -9.98 11.29
N LEU A 320 15.83 -10.05 10.11
CA LEU A 320 17.17 -10.58 9.88
C LEU A 320 18.30 -9.55 10.10
N GLY A 321 17.97 -8.31 10.50
CA GLY A 321 18.95 -7.21 10.60
C GLY A 321 19.52 -6.76 9.25
N ILE A 322 18.93 -7.21 8.14
CA ILE A 322 19.34 -6.85 6.78
C ILE A 322 18.79 -5.45 6.48
N THR A 323 19.67 -4.45 6.56
CA THR A 323 19.42 -3.16 5.89
C THR A 323 19.44 -3.40 4.38
N PRO A 324 18.34 -3.18 3.64
CA PRO A 324 18.37 -3.35 2.18
C PRO A 324 19.37 -2.38 1.57
N ALA A 325 20.18 -2.81 0.58
CA ALA A 325 21.12 -1.92 -0.10
C ALA A 325 20.43 -0.66 -0.67
N ASN A 326 19.18 -0.81 -1.15
CA ASN A 326 18.34 0.29 -1.63
C ASN A 326 17.78 1.21 -0.52
N SER A 327 17.90 0.83 0.77
CA SER A 327 17.48 1.66 1.92
C SER A 327 18.54 2.68 2.33
N VAL A 328 19.79 2.52 1.89
CA VAL A 328 20.88 3.50 2.09
C VAL A 328 21.08 4.35 0.82
N LYS A 329 20.03 4.46 -0.01
CA LYS A 329 19.93 5.47 -1.07
C LYS A 329 19.80 6.86 -0.43
N GLY A 330 20.94 7.44 -0.04
CA GLY A 330 21.05 8.83 0.42
C GLY A 330 20.60 9.84 -0.64
N GLY A 331 20.54 11.12 -0.29
CA GLY A 331 19.98 12.18 -1.15
C GLY A 331 20.56 12.23 -2.58
N PHE A 332 21.83 11.87 -2.74
CA PHE A 332 22.52 11.78 -4.03
C PHE A 332 22.00 10.70 -4.97
N SER A 333 21.27 9.69 -4.48
CA SER A 333 20.74 8.60 -5.32
C SER A 333 19.79 9.08 -6.41
N ILE A 334 19.08 10.18 -6.18
CA ILE A 334 18.26 10.86 -7.19
C ILE A 334 19.15 11.43 -8.30
N LEU A 335 20.29 12.04 -7.94
CA LEU A 335 21.25 12.60 -8.90
C LEU A 335 21.94 11.49 -9.71
N THR A 336 22.36 10.40 -9.07
CA THR A 336 22.87 9.21 -9.77
C THR A 336 21.87 8.71 -10.78
N SER A 337 20.60 8.56 -10.39
CA SER A 337 19.55 8.08 -11.28
C SER A 337 19.08 9.09 -12.34
N LEU A 338 19.33 10.40 -12.17
CA LEU A 338 19.18 11.39 -13.23
C LEU A 338 20.35 11.35 -14.22
N ALA A 339 21.57 11.04 -13.77
CA ALA A 339 22.71 10.80 -14.64
C ALA A 339 22.53 9.50 -15.46
N GLU A 340 22.11 8.40 -14.83
CA GLU A 340 21.71 7.14 -15.49
C GLU A 340 20.70 7.40 -16.61
N LEU A 341 19.65 8.22 -16.36
CA LEU A 341 18.68 8.58 -17.38
C LEU A 341 19.26 9.45 -18.51
N SER A 342 20.20 10.36 -18.20
CA SER A 342 20.83 11.23 -19.19
C SER A 342 21.67 10.40 -20.18
N GLU A 343 22.36 9.38 -19.66
CA GLU A 343 23.10 8.39 -20.44
C GLU A 343 22.15 7.45 -21.22
N GLU A 344 21.07 6.95 -20.61
CA GLU A 344 20.06 6.10 -21.27
C GLU A 344 19.44 6.81 -22.48
N PHE A 345 19.01 8.07 -22.32
CA PHE A 345 18.37 8.85 -23.39
C PHE A 345 19.36 9.49 -24.38
N LYS A 346 20.64 9.62 -24.01
CA LYS A 346 21.71 10.30 -24.78
C LYS A 346 21.35 11.73 -25.22
N LYS A 347 20.40 12.36 -24.54
CA LYS A 347 19.80 13.65 -24.86
C LYS A 347 19.33 14.33 -23.56
N PRO A 348 19.46 15.67 -23.43
CA PRO A 348 18.95 16.38 -22.27
C PRO A 348 17.44 16.20 -22.16
N PHE A 349 16.97 15.92 -20.94
CA PHE A 349 15.55 15.74 -20.62
C PHE A 349 15.11 16.52 -19.37
N LEU A 350 16.03 16.95 -18.51
CA LEU A 350 15.79 17.97 -17.48
C LEU A 350 15.92 19.32 -18.18
N VAL A 351 14.84 20.10 -18.20
CA VAL A 351 14.78 21.42 -18.86
C VAL A 351 15.12 22.53 -17.89
N GLU A 352 14.57 22.44 -16.67
CA GLU A 352 14.68 23.47 -15.64
C GLU A 352 14.64 22.81 -14.25
N SER A 353 15.28 23.44 -13.27
CA SER A 353 15.30 22.97 -11.89
C SER A 353 15.66 24.11 -10.94
N SER A 354 14.96 24.19 -9.81
CA SER A 354 15.43 24.93 -8.64
C SER A 354 15.52 24.00 -7.44
N VAL A 355 16.65 24.08 -6.73
CA VAL A 355 16.87 23.38 -5.45
C VAL A 355 16.90 24.33 -4.26
N HIS A 356 17.19 25.62 -4.49
CA HIS A 356 17.30 26.64 -3.44
C HIS A 356 15.94 27.22 -3.03
N GLY A 357 14.95 27.19 -3.93
CA GLY A 357 13.56 27.58 -3.67
C GLY A 357 12.86 28.15 -4.91
N PRO A 358 11.51 28.09 -4.98
CA PRO A 358 10.74 26.90 -4.59
C PRO A 358 11.36 25.64 -5.23
N THR A 359 11.40 24.51 -4.51
CA THR A 359 12.13 23.33 -5.00
C THR A 359 11.33 22.54 -6.03
N TYR A 360 11.81 22.49 -7.28
CA TYR A 360 11.18 21.77 -8.39
C TYR A 360 12.17 21.19 -9.41
N LEU A 361 11.72 20.19 -10.18
CA LEU A 361 12.43 19.59 -11.32
C LEU A 361 11.46 19.44 -12.51
N MET A 362 11.82 19.96 -13.68
CA MET A 362 11.00 19.96 -14.90
C MET A 362 11.60 19.06 -15.98
N PHE A 363 10.85 18.06 -16.42
CA PHE A 363 11.30 17.03 -17.36
C PHE A 363 10.49 17.04 -18.66
N GLN A 364 11.18 17.18 -19.79
CA GLN A 364 10.61 17.10 -21.14
C GLN A 364 11.58 16.32 -22.05
N THR A 365 11.10 15.27 -22.71
CA THR A 365 11.88 14.60 -23.76
C THR A 365 11.85 15.40 -25.07
N PRO A 366 12.80 15.20 -26.00
CA PRO A 366 12.72 15.77 -27.34
C PRO A 366 11.42 15.44 -28.10
N PHE A 367 10.82 14.27 -27.86
CA PHE A 367 9.51 13.89 -28.41
C PHE A 367 8.36 14.72 -27.80
N MET A 368 8.41 14.96 -26.49
CA MET A 368 7.46 15.85 -25.82
C MET A 368 7.59 17.29 -26.33
N LYS A 369 8.83 17.74 -26.62
CA LYS A 369 9.08 19.05 -27.21
C LYS A 369 8.56 19.14 -28.66
N SER A 370 8.71 18.10 -29.48
CA SER A 370 8.11 18.10 -30.82
C SER A 370 6.59 18.09 -30.79
N LEU A 371 5.96 17.38 -29.83
CA LEU A 371 4.51 17.44 -29.64
C LEU A 371 4.02 18.83 -29.21
N VAL A 372 4.78 19.57 -28.39
CA VAL A 372 4.48 20.97 -28.05
C VAL A 372 4.53 21.85 -29.30
N GLN A 373 5.56 21.69 -30.14
CA GLN A 373 5.71 22.45 -31.39
C GLN A 373 4.58 22.13 -32.38
N GLU A 374 4.34 20.85 -32.66
CA GLU A 374 3.25 20.35 -33.52
C GLU A 374 1.87 20.84 -33.05
N SER A 375 1.65 20.86 -31.73
CA SER A 375 0.43 21.45 -31.15
C SER A 375 0.33 22.93 -31.52
N VAL A 376 1.30 23.75 -31.12
CA VAL A 376 1.27 25.21 -31.35
C VAL A 376 1.16 25.55 -32.85
N ASP A 377 1.86 24.84 -33.72
CA ASP A 377 1.79 25.03 -35.17
C ASP A 377 0.39 24.67 -35.71
N SER A 378 -0.24 23.60 -35.22
CA SER A 378 -1.64 23.28 -35.57
C SER A 378 -2.64 24.33 -35.07
N TRP A 379 -2.35 24.96 -33.93
CA TRP A 379 -3.23 25.97 -33.31
C TRP A 379 -3.28 27.28 -34.09
N VAL A 380 -2.22 27.60 -34.84
CA VAL A 380 -2.14 28.76 -35.75
C VAL A 380 -2.85 28.51 -37.08
N LEU A 381 -3.20 27.26 -37.40
CA LEU A 381 -3.80 26.86 -38.68
C LEU A 381 -5.30 26.54 -38.61
N ASP A 382 -5.89 26.41 -37.41
CA ASP A 382 -7.31 26.08 -37.22
C ASP A 382 -7.95 26.91 -36.09
N ASP A 383 -8.54 28.06 -36.44
CA ASP A 383 -9.26 28.95 -35.53
C ASP A 383 -10.53 28.32 -34.87
N ASN A 384 -11.01 27.16 -35.35
CA ASN A 384 -12.30 26.61 -34.92
C ASN A 384 -12.21 25.61 -33.75
N VAL A 385 -11.00 25.18 -33.37
CA VAL A 385 -10.78 24.14 -32.36
C VAL A 385 -10.34 24.75 -31.02
N ARG A 386 -10.80 24.16 -29.91
CA ARG A 386 -10.42 24.58 -28.55
C ARG A 386 -9.05 24.03 -28.18
N HIS A 387 -8.03 24.79 -28.58
CA HIS A 387 -6.62 24.53 -28.32
C HIS A 387 -6.21 24.81 -26.87
N GLY A 388 -5.11 24.19 -26.43
CA GLY A 388 -4.50 24.45 -25.12
C GLY A 388 -3.81 23.24 -24.49
N PHE A 389 -3.03 23.51 -23.45
CA PHE A 389 -2.43 22.49 -22.58
C PHE A 389 -3.24 22.34 -21.29
N VAL A 390 -3.36 21.10 -20.78
CA VAL A 390 -4.00 20.81 -19.50
C VAL A 390 -2.95 20.31 -18.52
N THR A 391 -2.86 20.90 -17.33
CA THR A 391 -1.95 20.46 -16.25
C THR A 391 -2.75 19.95 -15.06
N ASP A 392 -2.49 18.72 -14.63
CA ASP A 392 -3.11 18.07 -13.46
C ASP A 392 -2.04 17.60 -12.45
N GLY A 393 -2.41 17.40 -11.18
CA GLY A 393 -1.50 17.17 -10.06
C GLY A 393 -1.76 15.87 -9.26
N ASP A 394 -0.90 14.87 -9.39
CA ASP A 394 -0.96 13.66 -8.57
C ASP A 394 -0.20 13.84 -7.24
N HIS A 395 -0.97 14.10 -6.19
CA HIS A 395 -0.53 14.18 -4.79
C HIS A 395 -0.25 12.81 -4.14
N SER A 396 -0.56 11.70 -4.82
CA SER A 396 -0.39 10.33 -4.31
C SER A 396 0.83 9.60 -4.90
N PHE A 397 1.41 10.13 -5.99
CA PHE A 397 2.56 9.55 -6.67
C PHE A 397 3.84 9.58 -5.82
N PHE A 398 4.07 10.69 -5.11
CA PHE A 398 5.26 10.93 -4.30
C PHE A 398 4.92 10.98 -2.80
N ARG A 399 5.80 10.42 -1.95
CA ARG A 399 5.68 10.56 -0.47
C ARG A 399 5.87 12.02 -0.01
N SER A 400 6.55 12.84 -0.81
CA SER A 400 6.76 14.26 -0.55
C SER A 400 6.86 14.99 -1.88
N GLY A 401 6.16 16.12 -1.98
CA GLY A 401 5.92 16.81 -3.23
C GLY A 401 4.76 16.25 -4.07
N VAL A 402 4.51 16.88 -5.21
CA VAL A 402 3.40 16.60 -6.13
C VAL A 402 3.96 16.36 -7.52
N LEU A 403 3.39 15.42 -8.28
CA LEU A 403 3.67 15.28 -9.71
C LEU A 403 2.67 16.12 -10.50
N LEU A 404 3.10 17.23 -11.07
CA LEU A 404 2.34 17.90 -12.12
C LEU A 404 2.61 17.21 -13.46
N VAL A 405 1.55 16.96 -14.23
CA VAL A 405 1.62 16.43 -15.60
C VAL A 405 0.90 17.42 -16.51
N THR A 406 1.64 18.05 -17.41
CA THR A 406 1.05 18.83 -18.52
C THR A 406 0.88 17.91 -19.72
N CYS A 407 -0.31 17.96 -20.34
CA CYS A 407 -0.65 17.21 -21.53
C CYS A 407 -1.12 18.14 -22.66
N THR A 408 -0.88 17.74 -23.90
CA THR A 408 -1.57 18.25 -25.10
C THR A 408 -2.52 17.18 -25.63
N PHE A 409 -3.51 17.56 -26.44
CA PHE A 409 -4.30 16.59 -27.20
C PHE A 409 -3.67 16.37 -28.58
N SER A 410 -3.11 15.18 -28.82
CA SER A 410 -2.61 14.81 -30.15
C SER A 410 -3.78 14.36 -31.01
N THR A 411 -4.03 15.07 -32.11
CA THR A 411 -5.03 14.71 -33.12
C THR A 411 -4.69 13.40 -33.82
N VAL A 412 -3.40 13.16 -34.10
CA VAL A 412 -2.87 11.94 -34.71
C VAL A 412 -3.11 10.71 -33.82
N MET A 413 -2.94 10.84 -32.51
CA MET A 413 -3.17 9.75 -31.55
C MET A 413 -4.61 9.71 -30.99
N GLN A 414 -5.43 10.72 -31.29
CA GLN A 414 -6.74 10.99 -30.68
C GLN A 414 -6.75 10.88 -29.13
N ALA A 415 -5.67 11.35 -28.50
CA ALA A 415 -5.41 11.14 -27.08
C ALA A 415 -4.68 12.31 -26.42
N TRP A 416 -4.86 12.44 -25.11
CA TRP A 416 -4.04 13.32 -24.28
C TRP A 416 -2.66 12.71 -24.07
N VAL A 417 -1.62 13.39 -24.55
CA VAL A 417 -0.23 12.94 -24.46
C VAL A 417 0.55 13.89 -23.55
N PRO A 418 1.26 13.39 -22.52
CA PRO A 418 2.10 14.22 -21.65
C PRO A 418 3.20 14.95 -22.44
N THR A 419 3.32 16.26 -22.22
CA THR A 419 4.28 17.18 -22.85
C THR A 419 5.26 17.81 -21.86
N LEU A 420 4.97 17.75 -20.55
CA LEU A 420 5.89 18.14 -19.48
C LEU A 420 5.55 17.36 -18.20
N TYR A 421 6.58 16.94 -17.46
CA TYR A 421 6.43 16.46 -16.08
C TYR A 421 7.15 17.42 -15.14
N THR A 422 6.46 17.96 -14.14
CA THR A 422 7.08 18.83 -13.13
C THR A 422 6.87 18.24 -11.74
N TRP A 423 7.95 17.86 -11.06
CA TRP A 423 7.89 17.55 -9.65
C TRP A 423 8.14 18.80 -8.82
N ILE A 424 7.29 19.08 -7.83
CA ILE A 424 7.45 20.18 -6.87
C ILE A 424 7.49 19.62 -5.45
N LEU A 425 8.49 19.96 -4.63
CA LEU A 425 8.66 19.39 -3.28
C LEU A 425 7.62 19.93 -2.27
N ARG A 426 7.23 21.19 -2.43
CA ARG A 426 6.21 21.88 -1.64
C ARG A 426 5.39 22.75 -2.58
N GLN A 427 4.09 22.78 -2.37
CA GLN A 427 3.25 23.91 -2.77
C GLN A 427 3.31 24.90 -1.60
N ASP A 428 3.98 26.03 -1.77
CA ASP A 428 3.76 27.17 -0.88
C ASP A 428 2.43 27.85 -1.24
N ILE A 429 1.89 28.61 -0.28
CA ILE A 429 0.56 29.23 -0.41
C ILE A 429 0.61 30.45 -1.35
N GLU A 430 1.80 31.02 -1.60
CA GLU A 430 1.96 32.18 -2.48
C GLU A 430 1.95 31.80 -3.95
N HIS A 431 2.46 30.62 -4.31
CA HIS A 431 2.41 30.06 -5.66
C HIS A 431 0.96 29.86 -6.16
N HIS A 432 0.02 29.60 -5.25
CA HIS A 432 -1.41 29.45 -5.55
C HIS A 432 -2.22 30.75 -5.46
N ARG A 433 -1.62 31.86 -5.00
CA ARG A 433 -2.30 33.16 -5.02
C ARG A 433 -2.28 33.73 -6.44
N PRO A 434 -3.43 34.12 -7.02
CA PRO A 434 -3.43 34.93 -8.23
C PRO A 434 -2.62 36.20 -7.98
N LYS A 435 -1.53 36.38 -8.72
CA LYS A 435 -0.80 37.65 -8.72
C LYS A 435 -1.66 38.65 -9.48
N THR A 436 -2.35 39.51 -8.75
CA THR A 436 -2.95 40.72 -9.32
C THR A 436 -1.85 41.54 -9.99
N PRO A 437 -2.03 41.98 -11.25
CA PRO A 437 -1.03 42.75 -11.98
C PRO A 437 -0.83 44.16 -11.39
#